data_AF-A0AAV8GN75-F1
#
_entry.id   AF-A0AAV8GN75-F1
#
_cell.length_a   1.000
_cell.length_b   1.000
_cell.length_c   1.000
_cell.angle_alpha   90.00
_cell.angle_beta   90.00
_cell.angle_gamma   90.00
#
_symmetry.space_group_name_H-M   'P 1'
#
loop_
_entity.id
_entity.type
_entity.pdbx_description
1 polymer ?
#
loop_
_entity_poly.entity_id
_entity_poly.type
_entity_poly.pdbx_seq_one_letter_code
_entity_poly.pdbx_strand_id
1 'polypeptide(L)'
;MSEDYRRRYSSDEMVEQRTLIDISRFLESMGKHMEDYNLPELYENVELDDHGNFQEVTDEERINVSEQDLRAHGFLNPEQLSAFEEIINHVTEKKPGAFFIDGPGGTGKTYLYKALLAAVRSRKLIAIATATSGAATNNMPGGRTSHSRFKIPLKLEGTPMCTVSKQSGIAELLRRATLIIWDEASMSKRQAVEALDRTLKDITDSCHPFGGKIVVFGGDFRQVLPVVRRGTKAQIIDATLPMSPLWTYIKKRKLTRNMRASSDPWFAQFLLNVGDGTEPSIGNDFIRVPNEMIIQYTIEEESVNVLIETVFPSLNENGHRTNYIASRAILSTKNEYVDRLNQHMIESYPGEELIYHSIDTAEDDARGNYPSEFLNSLGPNGLPPHILKLKRGCPVILLRNLDPANGLCNGTRLVCRNFQKNVIDAEIATGGHAGKRIFIPRIPLSPPDDDLFPFRFKRKQFPVRLCFAMTINKAQGQTIPNVGVYLPEPVFSHGQLYVALSRGVSRQNTKLLIKPATGKKTINAQKQKLYKYNKTELFTKTLLVVFNYQLSIYKICQNNNFIYSFTLNLWNHSHNKNAIGKVSPRS
;
A
#
# COMPACT_ATOMS: atom_id res chain seq x y z
N MET A 1 2.06 30.06 -11.76
CA MET A 1 0.78 29.93 -12.50
C MET A 1 0.40 31.25 -13.13
N SER A 2 -0.18 32.23 -12.42
CA SER A 2 -0.55 33.51 -13.04
C SER A 2 0.65 34.31 -13.56
N GLU A 3 1.78 34.31 -12.86
CA GLU A 3 3.03 34.93 -13.36
C GLU A 3 3.56 34.30 -14.65
N ASP A 4 3.34 32.99 -14.86
CA ASP A 4 3.77 32.30 -16.09
C ASP A 4 2.91 32.73 -17.28
N TYR A 5 1.62 32.95 -17.05
CA TYR A 5 0.68 33.48 -18.04
C TYR A 5 0.91 34.95 -18.32
N ARG A 6 1.30 35.75 -17.32
CA ARG A 6 1.62 37.17 -17.47
C ARG A 6 2.84 37.43 -18.37
N ARG A 7 3.70 36.41 -18.55
CA ARG A 7 4.81 36.46 -19.52
C ARG A 7 4.36 36.24 -20.97
N ARG A 8 3.16 35.69 -21.18
CA ARG A 8 2.63 35.32 -22.50
C ARG A 8 1.40 36.14 -22.93
N TYR A 9 0.67 36.71 -21.97
CA TYR A 9 -0.55 37.45 -22.20
C TYR A 9 -0.49 38.79 -21.45
N SER A 10 -0.85 39.86 -22.15
CA SER A 10 -0.82 41.24 -21.66
C SER A 10 -2.11 41.68 -20.96
N SER A 11 -3.24 40.97 -21.18
CA SER A 11 -4.51 41.24 -20.50
C SER A 11 -4.58 40.50 -19.16
N ASP A 12 -4.84 41.24 -18.07
CA ASP A 12 -5.03 40.66 -16.73
C ASP A 12 -6.23 39.70 -16.70
N GLU A 13 -7.31 39.97 -17.45
CA GLU A 13 -8.46 39.06 -17.57
C GLU A 13 -8.09 37.74 -18.25
N MET A 14 -7.27 37.77 -19.31
CA MET A 14 -6.80 36.52 -19.95
C MET A 14 -5.86 35.73 -19.04
N VAL A 15 -5.01 36.42 -18.28
CA VAL A 15 -4.12 35.78 -17.30
C VAL A 15 -4.94 35.12 -16.19
N GLU A 16 -5.95 35.80 -15.68
CA GLU A 16 -6.88 35.27 -14.68
C GLU A 16 -7.64 34.05 -15.21
N GLN A 17 -8.27 34.17 -16.38
CA GLN A 17 -9.04 33.09 -17.00
C GLN A 17 -8.19 31.85 -17.32
N ARG A 18 -6.98 32.03 -17.88
CA ARG A 18 -6.07 30.89 -18.13
C ARG A 18 -5.57 30.25 -16.83
N THR A 19 -5.37 31.06 -15.79
CA THR A 19 -5.04 30.55 -14.45
C THR A 19 -6.21 29.75 -13.86
N LEU A 20 -7.45 30.25 -13.99
CA LEU A 20 -8.67 29.56 -13.55
C LEU A 20 -8.89 28.26 -14.33
N ILE A 21 -8.63 28.22 -15.64
CA ILE A 21 -8.70 27.00 -16.45
C ILE A 21 -7.75 25.93 -15.91
N ASP A 22 -6.50 26.28 -15.62
CA ASP A 22 -5.54 25.31 -15.07
C ASP A 22 -5.91 24.88 -13.64
N ILE A 23 -6.45 25.79 -12.83
CA ILE A 23 -6.99 25.45 -11.51
C ILE A 23 -8.16 24.47 -11.68
N SER A 24 -9.09 24.70 -12.61
CA SER A 24 -10.19 23.78 -12.92
C SER A 24 -9.67 22.41 -13.31
N ARG A 25 -8.73 22.34 -14.26
CA ARG A 25 -8.09 21.08 -14.68
C ARG A 25 -7.43 20.35 -13.52
N PHE A 26 -6.75 21.08 -12.63
CA PHE A 26 -6.13 20.49 -11.45
C PHE A 26 -7.17 19.94 -10.47
N LEU A 27 -8.24 20.68 -10.21
CA LEU A 27 -9.35 20.25 -9.35
C LEU A 27 -10.05 19.01 -9.93
N GLU A 28 -10.35 19.02 -11.22
CA GLU A 28 -10.97 17.90 -11.95
C GLU A 28 -10.10 16.64 -11.90
N SER A 29 -8.78 16.78 -12.02
CA SER A 29 -7.84 15.65 -11.90
C SER A 29 -7.90 14.98 -10.52
N MET A 30 -8.32 15.72 -9.49
CA MET A 30 -8.57 15.25 -8.13
C MET A 30 -10.04 14.84 -7.89
N GLY A 31 -10.91 14.98 -8.90
CA GLY A 31 -12.34 14.70 -8.84
C GLY A 31 -13.13 15.73 -8.04
N LYS A 32 -12.76 17.01 -8.15
CA LYS A 32 -13.44 18.17 -7.54
C LYS A 32 -13.78 19.21 -8.60
N HIS A 33 -14.71 20.10 -8.31
CA HIS A 33 -15.14 21.17 -9.21
C HIS A 33 -14.82 22.55 -8.64
N MET A 34 -14.80 23.59 -9.48
CA MET A 34 -14.56 24.97 -9.03
C MET A 34 -15.65 25.47 -8.06
N GLU A 35 -16.87 24.99 -8.25
CA GLU A 35 -18.04 25.25 -7.38
C GLU A 35 -17.81 24.82 -5.93
N ASP A 36 -17.03 23.76 -5.70
CA ASP A 36 -16.70 23.26 -4.35
C ASP A 36 -15.90 24.29 -3.52
N TYR A 37 -15.37 25.33 -4.17
CA TYR A 37 -14.42 26.29 -3.61
C TYR A 37 -14.82 27.75 -3.80
N ASN A 38 -16.04 28.04 -4.27
CA ASN A 38 -16.52 29.39 -4.59
C ASN A 38 -15.56 30.17 -5.51
N LEU A 39 -14.93 29.49 -6.47
CA LEU A 39 -14.09 30.14 -7.46
C LEU A 39 -14.95 30.79 -8.57
N PRO A 40 -14.48 31.89 -9.20
CA PRO A 40 -15.21 32.54 -10.29
C PRO A 40 -15.47 31.59 -11.46
N GLU A 41 -16.64 31.72 -12.08
CA GLU A 41 -16.97 30.98 -13.31
C GLU A 41 -16.08 31.42 -14.48
N LEU A 42 -15.72 30.48 -15.34
CA LEU A 42 -15.01 30.77 -16.58
C LEU A 42 -15.96 31.45 -17.56
N TYR A 43 -15.49 32.47 -18.27
CA TYR A 43 -16.30 33.11 -19.31
C TYR A 43 -16.55 32.11 -20.45
N GLU A 44 -17.80 32.03 -20.91
CA GLU A 44 -18.27 31.07 -21.93
C GLU A 44 -17.52 31.12 -23.28
N ASN A 45 -16.67 32.13 -23.51
CA ASN A 45 -16.04 32.42 -24.80
C ASN A 45 -14.52 32.25 -24.85
N VAL A 46 -13.88 31.60 -23.86
CA VAL A 46 -12.50 31.15 -24.06
C VAL A 46 -12.57 29.88 -24.89
N GLU A 47 -12.25 29.97 -26.18
CA GLU A 47 -12.05 28.80 -27.05
C GLU A 47 -11.21 27.76 -26.30
N LEU A 48 -11.89 26.75 -25.77
CA LEU A 48 -11.30 25.52 -25.30
C LEU A 48 -10.83 24.85 -26.58
N ASP A 49 -9.52 24.88 -26.81
CA ASP A 49 -8.91 24.16 -27.93
C ASP A 49 -9.56 22.77 -28.02
N ASP A 50 -10.24 22.61 -29.15
CA ASP A 50 -11.06 21.51 -29.59
C ASP A 50 -10.49 20.14 -29.15
N HIS A 51 -11.33 19.33 -28.48
CA HIS A 51 -11.67 17.96 -28.88
C HIS A 51 -12.68 17.40 -27.88
N GLY A 52 -13.83 16.91 -28.38
CA GLY A 52 -14.91 16.26 -27.61
C GLY A 52 -14.56 14.97 -26.87
N ASN A 53 -13.37 14.87 -26.28
CA ASN A 53 -12.91 13.81 -25.40
C ASN A 53 -12.92 14.28 -23.95
N PHE A 54 -13.39 13.44 -23.04
CA PHE A 54 -13.32 13.71 -21.60
C PHE A 54 -11.87 13.82 -21.12
N GLN A 55 -11.62 14.73 -20.17
CA GLN A 55 -10.29 15.01 -19.62
C GLN A 55 -9.60 13.75 -19.09
N GLU A 56 -10.33 12.82 -18.46
CA GLU A 56 -9.76 11.57 -17.95
C GLU A 56 -9.18 10.68 -19.05
N VAL A 57 -9.71 10.78 -20.26
CA VAL A 57 -9.20 10.06 -21.42
C VAL A 57 -7.94 10.74 -21.95
N THR A 58 -8.00 12.06 -22.13
CA THR A 58 -6.87 12.86 -22.58
C THR A 58 -5.67 12.75 -21.64
N ASP A 59 -5.90 12.76 -20.33
CA ASP A 59 -4.87 12.57 -19.31
C ASP A 59 -4.15 11.22 -19.48
N GLU A 60 -4.89 10.15 -19.76
CA GLU A 60 -4.32 8.81 -19.90
C GLU A 60 -3.56 8.66 -21.23
N GLU A 61 -4.04 9.30 -22.30
CA GLU A 61 -3.36 9.34 -23.61
C GLU A 61 -2.06 10.17 -23.58
N ARG A 62 -1.97 11.18 -22.71
CA ARG A 62 -0.79 12.04 -22.54
C ARG A 62 0.32 11.41 -21.70
N ILE A 63 0.12 10.21 -21.14
CA ILE A 63 1.16 9.55 -20.34
C ILE A 63 2.34 9.18 -21.23
N ASN A 64 3.46 9.87 -21.01
CA ASN A 64 4.71 9.59 -21.71
C ASN A 64 5.17 8.16 -21.48
N VAL A 65 5.43 7.45 -22.58
CA VAL A 65 6.04 6.13 -22.55
C VAL A 65 7.55 6.30 -22.52
N SER A 66 8.20 5.89 -21.42
CA SER A 66 9.66 5.99 -21.33
C SER A 66 10.34 4.99 -22.26
N GLU A 67 11.47 5.39 -22.89
CA GLU A 67 12.26 4.44 -23.68
C GLU A 67 12.74 3.26 -22.86
N GLN A 68 13.01 3.48 -21.57
CA GLN A 68 13.43 2.41 -20.65
C GLN A 68 12.35 1.34 -20.51
N ASP A 69 11.08 1.73 -20.38
CA ASP A 69 9.97 0.79 -20.25
C ASP A 69 9.69 0.06 -21.57
N LEU A 70 9.94 0.69 -22.72
CA LEU A 70 9.87 0.02 -24.03
C LEU A 70 10.98 -1.03 -24.19
N ARG A 71 12.21 -0.68 -23.82
CA ARG A 71 13.35 -1.60 -23.86
C ARG A 71 13.23 -2.73 -22.83
N ALA A 72 12.40 -2.56 -21.78
CA ALA A 72 12.21 -3.57 -20.74
C ALA A 72 11.77 -4.93 -21.30
N HIS A 73 11.05 -4.94 -22.43
CA HIS A 73 10.70 -6.16 -23.16
C HIS A 73 11.92 -7.06 -23.45
N GLY A 74 13.03 -6.48 -23.91
CA GLY A 74 14.24 -7.23 -24.27
C GLY A 74 15.00 -7.84 -23.08
N PHE A 75 14.64 -7.47 -21.84
CA PHE A 75 15.28 -7.94 -20.62
C PHE A 75 14.33 -8.76 -19.73
N LEU A 76 13.13 -9.08 -20.22
CA LEU A 76 12.22 -9.99 -19.52
C LEU A 76 12.84 -11.38 -19.43
N ASN A 77 12.75 -12.00 -18.26
CA ASN A 77 13.12 -13.40 -18.12
C ASN A 77 12.08 -14.32 -18.81
N PRO A 78 12.37 -15.61 -19.06
CA PRO A 78 11.47 -16.49 -19.82
C PRO A 78 10.04 -16.58 -19.26
N GLU A 79 9.87 -16.58 -17.93
CA GLU A 79 8.55 -16.65 -17.30
C GLU A 79 7.76 -15.34 -17.50
N GLN A 80 8.44 -14.20 -17.37
CA GLN A 80 7.86 -12.88 -17.62
C GLN A 80 7.54 -12.69 -19.10
N LEU A 81 8.43 -13.13 -20.00
CA LEU A 81 8.25 -13.04 -21.44
C LEU A 81 7.05 -13.88 -21.90
N SER A 82 6.93 -15.11 -21.41
CA SER A 82 5.75 -15.96 -21.71
C SER A 82 4.44 -15.31 -21.27
N ALA A 83 4.40 -14.72 -20.07
CA ALA A 83 3.22 -13.98 -19.61
C ALA A 83 2.96 -12.71 -20.44
N PHE A 84 4.01 -11.99 -20.83
CA PHE A 84 3.94 -10.80 -21.67
C PHE A 84 3.35 -11.12 -23.04
N GLU A 85 3.91 -12.11 -23.73
CA GLU A 85 3.49 -12.52 -25.07
C GLU A 85 2.02 -12.94 -25.10
N GLU A 86 1.57 -13.76 -24.14
CA GLU A 86 0.15 -14.16 -24.11
C GLU A 86 -0.79 -12.96 -23.92
N ILE A 87 -0.46 -12.05 -23.01
CA ILE A 87 -1.31 -10.86 -22.75
C ILE A 87 -1.32 -9.94 -23.97
N ILE A 88 -0.18 -9.73 -24.62
CA ILE A 88 -0.08 -8.91 -25.84
C ILE A 88 -0.77 -9.57 -27.05
N ASN A 89 -0.79 -10.90 -27.12
CA ASN A 89 -1.57 -11.62 -28.12
C ASN A 89 -3.07 -11.36 -27.93
N HIS A 90 -3.57 -11.41 -26.69
CA HIS A 90 -4.95 -11.02 -26.40
C HIS A 90 -5.26 -9.56 -26.80
N VAL A 91 -4.32 -8.62 -26.59
CA VAL A 91 -4.46 -7.23 -27.04
C VAL A 91 -4.53 -7.15 -28.57
N THR A 92 -3.67 -7.88 -29.26
CA THR A 92 -3.54 -7.84 -30.74
C THR A 92 -4.75 -8.49 -31.41
N GLU A 93 -5.22 -9.62 -30.88
CA GLU A 93 -6.40 -10.36 -31.36
C GLU A 93 -7.73 -9.75 -30.88
N LYS A 94 -7.69 -8.69 -30.05
CA LYS A 94 -8.87 -8.07 -29.41
C LYS A 94 -9.73 -9.09 -28.64
N LYS A 95 -9.06 -10.04 -27.97
CA LYS A 95 -9.70 -11.13 -27.24
C LYS A 95 -9.84 -10.78 -25.75
N PRO A 96 -11.03 -10.97 -25.13
CA PRO A 96 -11.19 -10.76 -23.70
C PRO A 96 -10.28 -11.71 -22.90
N GLY A 97 -9.83 -11.30 -21.71
CA GLY A 97 -8.96 -12.13 -20.90
C GLY A 97 -8.73 -11.60 -19.50
N ALA A 98 -8.81 -12.46 -18.50
CA ALA A 98 -8.45 -12.14 -17.13
C ALA A 98 -7.25 -12.98 -16.70
N PHE A 99 -6.22 -12.32 -16.15
CA PHE A 99 -4.96 -12.93 -15.76
C PHE A 99 -4.62 -12.61 -14.32
N PHE A 100 -3.96 -13.54 -13.63
CA PHE A 100 -3.33 -13.31 -12.32
C PHE A 100 -1.85 -13.67 -12.42
N ILE A 101 -0.99 -12.68 -12.24
CA ILE A 101 0.46 -12.86 -12.14
C ILE A 101 0.79 -13.13 -10.68
N ASP A 102 0.89 -14.42 -10.34
CA ASP A 102 1.35 -14.90 -9.03
C ASP A 102 2.88 -14.88 -9.00
N GLY A 103 3.45 -14.11 -8.10
CA GLY A 103 4.90 -14.06 -7.96
C GLY A 103 5.30 -13.63 -6.56
N PRO A 104 6.25 -14.30 -5.92
CA PRO A 104 6.85 -13.84 -4.68
C PRO A 104 7.36 -12.39 -4.72
N GLY A 105 7.61 -11.81 -3.55
CA GLY A 105 8.23 -10.50 -3.41
C GLY A 105 9.59 -10.47 -4.10
N GLY A 106 9.77 -9.57 -5.07
CA GLY A 106 11.03 -9.42 -5.79
C GLY A 106 11.14 -10.17 -7.12
N THR A 107 10.11 -10.86 -7.60
CA THR A 107 10.14 -11.55 -8.92
C THR A 107 9.96 -10.66 -10.14
N GLY A 108 9.95 -9.33 -9.97
CA GLY A 108 9.83 -8.39 -11.09
C GLY A 108 8.42 -8.24 -11.68
N LYS A 109 7.36 -8.55 -10.93
CA LYS A 109 5.95 -8.30 -11.34
C LYS A 109 5.73 -6.89 -11.91
N THR A 110 6.16 -5.87 -11.17
CA THR A 110 6.03 -4.48 -11.60
C THR A 110 6.86 -4.16 -12.85
N TYR A 111 7.98 -4.84 -13.06
CA TYR A 111 8.79 -4.71 -14.27
C TYR A 111 8.03 -5.23 -15.50
N LEU A 112 7.37 -6.40 -15.36
CA LEU A 112 6.45 -6.93 -16.36
C LEU A 112 5.28 -5.97 -16.65
N TYR A 113 4.68 -5.37 -15.61
CA TYR A 113 3.58 -4.41 -15.79
C TYR A 113 4.01 -3.17 -16.56
N LYS A 114 5.21 -2.63 -16.28
CA LYS A 114 5.77 -1.50 -17.03
C LYS A 114 5.96 -1.84 -18.51
N ALA A 115 6.51 -3.01 -18.81
CA ALA A 115 6.66 -3.46 -20.20
C ALA A 115 5.29 -3.59 -20.90
N LEU A 116 4.28 -4.17 -20.24
CA LEU A 116 2.92 -4.29 -20.78
C LEU A 116 2.28 -2.92 -21.03
N LEU A 117 2.36 -2.01 -20.06
CA LEU A 117 1.84 -0.64 -20.19
C LEU A 117 2.51 0.09 -21.35
N ALA A 118 3.84 0.01 -21.46
CA ALA A 118 4.60 0.64 -22.54
C ALA A 118 4.24 0.06 -23.91
N ALA A 119 4.11 -1.26 -24.03
CA ALA A 119 3.78 -1.94 -25.28
C ALA A 119 2.37 -1.64 -25.78
N VAL A 120 1.40 -1.45 -24.88
CA VAL A 120 0.02 -1.08 -25.26
C VAL A 120 -0.06 0.41 -25.58
N ARG A 121 0.52 1.29 -24.74
CA ARG A 121 0.48 2.75 -24.94
C ARG A 121 1.24 3.20 -26.17
N SER A 122 2.34 2.54 -26.55
CA SER A 122 3.06 2.84 -27.80
C SER A 122 2.25 2.59 -29.07
N ARG A 123 1.21 1.73 -28.98
CA ARG A 123 0.23 1.50 -30.05
C ARG A 123 -0.93 2.50 -30.02
N LYS A 124 -0.83 3.58 -29.23
CA LYS A 124 -1.88 4.58 -28.98
C LYS A 124 -3.17 3.99 -28.42
N LEU A 125 -3.07 2.89 -27.68
CA LEU A 125 -4.18 2.26 -26.97
C LEU A 125 -4.16 2.66 -25.50
N ILE A 126 -5.33 2.70 -24.87
CA ILE A 126 -5.47 3.04 -23.45
C ILE A 126 -5.14 1.81 -22.59
N ALA A 127 -4.14 1.96 -21.72
CA ALA A 127 -3.78 1.00 -20.69
C ALA A 127 -3.83 1.66 -19.30
N ILE A 128 -4.72 1.19 -18.43
CA ILE A 128 -4.94 1.75 -17.10
C ILE A 128 -4.07 1.00 -16.08
N ALA A 129 -3.25 1.73 -15.34
CA ALA A 129 -2.47 1.20 -14.23
C ALA A 129 -3.12 1.53 -12.88
N THR A 130 -3.48 0.50 -12.11
CA THR A 130 -3.97 0.65 -10.73
C THR A 130 -3.24 -0.24 -9.74
N ALA A 131 -3.28 0.14 -8.46
CA ALA A 131 -2.81 -0.70 -7.37
C ALA A 131 -3.70 -0.55 -6.12
N THR A 132 -3.65 -1.53 -5.22
CA THR A 132 -4.43 -1.49 -3.97
C THR A 132 -3.93 -0.40 -3.00
N SER A 133 -2.60 -0.20 -2.91
CA SER A 133 -1.98 0.79 -2.02
C SER A 133 -1.38 1.96 -2.81
N GLY A 134 -1.37 3.17 -2.23
CA GLY A 134 -0.78 4.35 -2.87
C GLY A 134 0.73 4.17 -3.14
N ALA A 135 1.49 3.60 -2.20
CA ALA A 135 2.91 3.34 -2.41
C ALA A 135 3.20 2.48 -3.65
N ALA A 136 2.34 1.50 -3.96
CA ALA A 136 2.49 0.66 -5.15
C ALA A 136 2.17 1.41 -6.46
N THR A 137 1.30 2.44 -6.43
CA THR A 137 0.95 3.20 -7.64
C THR A 137 2.15 3.97 -8.19
N ASN A 138 3.01 4.50 -7.31
CA ASN A 138 4.22 5.24 -7.69
C ASN A 138 5.24 4.41 -8.50
N ASN A 139 5.10 3.08 -8.49
CA ASN A 139 5.97 2.20 -9.25
C ASN A 139 5.49 1.99 -10.70
N MET A 140 4.31 2.49 -11.09
CA MET A 140 3.77 2.34 -12.45
C MET A 140 3.46 3.72 -13.06
N PRO A 141 3.80 3.95 -14.34
CA PRO A 141 3.52 5.22 -15.01
C PRO A 141 2.00 5.46 -15.13
N GLY A 142 1.52 6.59 -14.61
CA GLY A 142 0.09 6.91 -14.53
C GLY A 142 -0.69 6.13 -13.47
N GLY A 143 0.02 5.44 -12.56
CA GLY A 143 -0.59 4.63 -11.52
C GLY A 143 -1.51 5.43 -10.60
N ARG A 144 -2.73 4.94 -10.38
CA ARG A 144 -3.67 5.46 -9.36
C ARG A 144 -4.17 4.33 -8.47
N THR A 145 -4.69 4.64 -7.27
CA THR A 145 -5.24 3.56 -6.43
C THR A 145 -6.53 3.03 -7.06
N SER A 146 -6.78 1.73 -7.00
CA SER A 146 -7.97 1.13 -7.60
C SER A 146 -9.27 1.74 -7.05
N HIS A 147 -9.29 2.09 -5.75
CA HIS A 147 -10.41 2.80 -5.13
C HIS A 147 -10.65 4.17 -5.76
N SER A 148 -9.59 4.96 -6.02
CA SER A 148 -9.73 6.28 -6.63
C SER A 148 -10.10 6.22 -8.11
N ARG A 149 -9.47 5.30 -8.86
CA ARG A 149 -9.66 5.17 -10.32
C ARG A 149 -11.04 4.64 -10.67
N PHE A 150 -11.50 3.61 -9.96
CA PHE A 150 -12.78 2.97 -10.23
C PHE A 150 -13.90 3.45 -9.30
N LYS A 151 -13.65 4.43 -8.42
CA LYS A 151 -14.63 4.93 -7.43
C LYS A 151 -15.29 3.78 -6.65
N ILE A 152 -14.46 2.87 -6.12
CA ILE A 152 -14.92 1.71 -5.34
C ILE A 152 -15.43 2.21 -3.98
N PRO A 153 -16.66 1.86 -3.57
CA PRO A 153 -17.18 2.23 -2.25
C PRO A 153 -16.28 1.74 -1.11
N LEU A 154 -16.11 2.55 -0.05
CA LEU A 154 -15.36 2.15 1.14
C LEU A 154 -16.09 1.06 1.94
N LYS A 155 -17.42 1.11 1.95
CA LYS A 155 -18.28 0.08 2.54
C LYS A 155 -18.76 -0.86 1.41
N LEU A 156 -18.29 -2.10 1.45
CA LEU A 156 -18.58 -3.13 0.45
C LEU A 156 -19.62 -4.10 1.00
N GLU A 157 -20.87 -3.66 1.06
CA GLU A 157 -22.01 -4.45 1.56
C GLU A 157 -22.90 -4.93 0.39
N GLY A 158 -23.51 -6.11 0.54
CA GLY A 158 -24.40 -6.70 -0.48
C GLY A 158 -23.70 -6.98 -1.81
N THR A 159 -24.23 -6.41 -2.90
CA THR A 159 -23.71 -6.48 -4.26
C THR A 159 -23.10 -5.12 -4.67
N PRO A 160 -21.94 -4.72 -4.14
CA PRO A 160 -21.42 -3.36 -4.26
C PRO A 160 -21.07 -3.00 -5.72
N MET A 161 -21.63 -1.95 -6.30
CA MET A 161 -21.16 -1.43 -7.60
C MET A 161 -20.12 -0.33 -7.39
N CYS A 162 -19.28 -0.06 -8.38
CA CYS A 162 -18.48 1.15 -8.41
C CYS A 162 -19.39 2.36 -8.64
N THR A 163 -19.12 3.49 -7.97
CA THR A 163 -19.92 4.71 -8.14
C THR A 163 -19.43 5.49 -9.37
N VAL A 164 -19.64 4.90 -10.54
CA VAL A 164 -19.28 5.47 -11.85
C VAL A 164 -20.55 5.59 -12.68
N SER A 165 -20.91 6.82 -13.07
CA SER A 165 -22.04 7.06 -13.97
C SER A 165 -21.69 6.66 -15.41
N LYS A 166 -22.63 6.05 -16.16
CA LYS A 166 -22.40 5.61 -17.55
C LYS A 166 -21.99 6.76 -18.47
N GLN A 167 -22.45 7.97 -18.19
CA GLN A 167 -22.18 9.17 -18.97
C GLN A 167 -20.90 9.92 -18.53
N SER A 168 -20.21 9.43 -17.49
CA SER A 168 -18.99 10.10 -16.98
C SER A 168 -17.77 9.86 -17.88
N GLY A 169 -16.79 10.77 -17.81
CA GLY A 169 -15.51 10.61 -18.47
C GLY A 169 -14.73 9.38 -18.01
N ILE A 170 -14.87 8.99 -16.74
CA ILE A 170 -14.36 7.71 -16.22
C ILE A 170 -14.99 6.52 -16.95
N ALA A 171 -16.31 6.54 -17.20
CA ALA A 171 -16.95 5.46 -17.95
C ALA A 171 -16.47 5.41 -19.40
N GLU A 172 -16.27 6.55 -20.05
CA GLU A 172 -15.68 6.59 -21.40
C GLU A 172 -14.24 6.07 -21.40
N LEU A 173 -13.42 6.46 -20.42
CA LEU A 173 -12.08 5.92 -20.23
C LEU A 173 -12.10 4.39 -20.08
N LEU A 174 -13.01 3.85 -19.27
CA LEU A 174 -13.17 2.40 -19.09
C LEU A 174 -13.68 1.71 -20.36
N ARG A 175 -14.57 2.35 -21.14
CA ARG A 175 -15.03 1.86 -22.46
C ARG A 175 -13.88 1.80 -23.46
N ARG A 176 -12.99 2.79 -23.48
CA ARG A 176 -11.84 2.83 -24.39
C ARG A 176 -10.63 2.03 -23.90
N ALA A 177 -10.55 1.72 -22.61
CA ALA A 177 -9.47 0.93 -22.03
C ALA A 177 -9.35 -0.44 -22.71
N THR A 178 -8.15 -0.78 -23.17
CA THR A 178 -7.83 -2.10 -23.73
C THR A 178 -7.27 -3.02 -22.66
N LEU A 179 -6.37 -2.49 -21.83
CA LEU A 179 -5.69 -3.21 -20.75
C LEU A 179 -5.94 -2.51 -19.41
N ILE A 180 -6.26 -3.28 -18.37
CA ILE A 180 -6.36 -2.80 -17.00
C ILE A 180 -5.43 -3.65 -16.13
N ILE A 181 -4.45 -3.03 -15.48
CA ILE A 181 -3.54 -3.69 -14.54
C ILE A 181 -3.93 -3.29 -13.11
N TRP A 182 -4.05 -4.28 -12.22
CA TRP A 182 -4.26 -4.06 -10.79
C TRP A 182 -3.19 -4.77 -9.97
N ASP A 183 -2.18 -4.03 -9.49
CA ASP A 183 -1.11 -4.54 -8.63
C ASP A 183 -1.50 -4.60 -7.13
N GLU A 184 -0.87 -5.49 -6.37
CA GLU A 184 -1.18 -5.82 -4.97
C GLU A 184 -2.66 -6.21 -4.76
N ALA A 185 -3.27 -6.89 -5.74
CA ALA A 185 -4.65 -7.37 -5.68
C ALA A 185 -4.88 -8.40 -4.56
N SER A 186 -3.83 -9.07 -4.06
CA SER A 186 -3.93 -9.98 -2.91
C SER A 186 -4.32 -9.29 -1.60
N MET A 187 -4.09 -7.97 -1.49
CA MET A 187 -4.53 -7.15 -0.36
C MET A 187 -5.98 -6.66 -0.50
N SER A 188 -6.58 -6.78 -1.69
CA SER A 188 -7.92 -6.28 -1.94
C SER A 188 -8.97 -7.30 -1.51
N LYS A 189 -10.06 -6.79 -0.94
CA LYS A 189 -11.25 -7.62 -0.69
C LYS A 189 -11.83 -8.09 -2.02
N ARG A 190 -12.30 -9.34 -2.10
CA ARG A 190 -12.92 -9.90 -3.32
C ARG A 190 -14.10 -9.07 -3.82
N GLN A 191 -14.87 -8.50 -2.89
CA GLN A 191 -16.04 -7.67 -3.18
C GLN A 191 -15.67 -6.44 -4.03
N ALA A 192 -14.46 -5.89 -3.88
CA ALA A 192 -13.99 -4.77 -4.70
C ALA A 192 -13.72 -5.19 -6.16
N VAL A 193 -13.21 -6.40 -6.37
CA VAL A 193 -12.97 -6.95 -7.71
C VAL A 193 -14.30 -7.36 -8.36
N GLU A 194 -15.22 -7.94 -7.58
CA GLU A 194 -16.58 -8.26 -8.01
C GLU A 194 -17.40 -7.00 -8.36
N ALA A 195 -17.18 -5.88 -7.65
CA ALA A 195 -17.76 -4.58 -7.97
C ALA A 195 -17.27 -4.05 -9.32
N LEU A 196 -15.96 -4.15 -9.56
CA LEU A 196 -15.35 -3.75 -10.84
C LEU A 196 -15.89 -4.60 -11.99
N ASP A 197 -15.97 -5.93 -11.83
CA ASP A 197 -16.53 -6.83 -12.85
C ASP A 197 -17.95 -6.42 -13.26
N ARG A 198 -18.85 -6.24 -12.29
CA ARG A 198 -20.24 -5.85 -12.57
C ARG A 198 -20.33 -4.47 -13.21
N THR A 199 -19.51 -3.52 -12.75
CA THR A 199 -19.47 -2.18 -13.32
C THR A 199 -18.97 -2.19 -14.76
N LEU A 200 -17.92 -2.96 -15.07
CA LEU A 200 -17.41 -3.07 -16.43
C LEU A 200 -18.43 -3.72 -17.36
N LYS A 201 -19.12 -4.78 -16.91
CA LYS A 201 -20.22 -5.41 -17.66
C LYS A 201 -21.33 -4.43 -18.00
N ASP A 202 -21.69 -3.58 -17.04
CA ASP A 202 -22.72 -2.55 -17.21
C ASP A 202 -22.27 -1.40 -18.13
N ILE A 203 -21.01 -0.96 -18.03
CA ILE A 203 -20.45 0.12 -18.85
C ILE A 203 -20.22 -0.32 -20.31
N THR A 204 -19.89 -1.58 -20.55
CA THR A 204 -19.59 -2.11 -21.89
C THR A 204 -20.73 -2.90 -22.51
N ASP A 205 -21.88 -3.00 -21.82
CA ASP A 205 -23.04 -3.81 -22.20
C ASP A 205 -22.65 -5.25 -22.62
N SER A 206 -21.72 -5.86 -21.87
CA SER A 206 -21.16 -7.18 -22.16
C SER A 206 -21.36 -8.14 -21.00
N CYS A 207 -21.80 -9.36 -21.29
CA CYS A 207 -21.93 -10.42 -20.28
C CYS A 207 -20.59 -11.12 -19.96
N HIS A 208 -19.52 -10.81 -20.68
CA HIS A 208 -18.21 -11.41 -20.43
C HIS A 208 -17.60 -10.93 -19.10
N PRO A 209 -16.78 -11.75 -18.43
CA PRO A 209 -16.02 -11.31 -17.26
C PRO A 209 -15.30 -9.98 -17.54
N PHE A 210 -15.40 -9.04 -16.60
CA PHE A 210 -14.87 -7.68 -16.68
C PHE A 210 -15.32 -6.92 -17.92
N GLY A 211 -16.56 -7.15 -18.39
CA GLY A 211 -17.12 -6.44 -19.54
C GLY A 211 -16.35 -6.67 -20.84
N GLY A 212 -15.67 -7.83 -20.97
CA GLY A 212 -14.86 -8.17 -22.14
C GLY A 212 -13.48 -7.51 -22.19
N LYS A 213 -13.05 -6.86 -21.11
CA LYS A 213 -11.73 -6.22 -21.02
C LYS A 213 -10.60 -7.22 -20.78
N ILE A 214 -9.37 -6.77 -21.07
CA ILE A 214 -8.16 -7.48 -20.66
C ILE A 214 -7.76 -6.96 -19.30
N VAL A 215 -7.89 -7.80 -18.26
CA VAL A 215 -7.58 -7.43 -16.88
C VAL A 215 -6.44 -8.29 -16.36
N VAL A 216 -5.39 -7.66 -15.86
CA VAL A 216 -4.20 -8.31 -15.30
C VAL A 216 -4.09 -7.95 -13.83
N PHE A 217 -4.40 -8.91 -12.96
CA PHE A 217 -4.17 -8.80 -11.53
C PHE A 217 -2.75 -9.22 -11.19
N GLY A 218 -2.16 -8.51 -10.23
CA GLY A 218 -0.84 -8.77 -9.69
C GLY A 218 -0.89 -8.94 -8.20
N GLY A 219 -0.15 -9.91 -7.66
CA GLY A 219 -0.09 -10.05 -6.21
C GLY A 219 0.75 -11.21 -5.74
N ASP A 220 0.75 -11.37 -4.43
CA ASP A 220 1.40 -12.47 -3.73
C ASP A 220 0.57 -12.78 -2.49
N PHE A 221 -0.08 -13.95 -2.48
CA PHE A 221 -0.92 -14.37 -1.36
C PHE A 221 -0.12 -14.80 -0.12
N ARG A 222 1.22 -14.85 -0.23
CA ARG A 222 2.13 -15.03 0.91
C ARG A 222 2.29 -13.75 1.73
N GLN A 223 1.90 -12.61 1.15
CA GLN A 223 1.95 -11.31 1.82
C GLN A 223 0.72 -11.10 2.70
N VAL A 224 0.56 -9.89 3.24
CA VAL A 224 -0.58 -9.57 4.10
C VAL A 224 -1.87 -9.60 3.29
N LEU A 225 -2.89 -10.24 3.86
CA LEU A 225 -4.24 -10.41 3.29
C LEU A 225 -5.10 -9.15 3.51
N PRO A 226 -6.32 -9.10 2.93
CA PRO A 226 -7.23 -7.99 3.16
C PRO A 226 -7.53 -7.81 4.66
N VAL A 227 -7.53 -6.56 5.11
CA VAL A 227 -7.80 -6.24 6.51
C VAL A 227 -9.30 -6.37 6.78
N VAL A 228 -9.68 -7.35 7.60
CA VAL A 228 -11.03 -7.52 8.14
C VAL A 228 -11.00 -7.19 9.63
N ARG A 229 -11.57 -6.04 10.00
CA ARG A 229 -11.57 -5.56 11.39
C ARG A 229 -12.35 -6.53 12.28
N ARG A 230 -11.71 -6.95 13.38
CA ARG A 230 -12.27 -7.94 14.32
C ARG A 230 -12.68 -9.25 13.62
N GLY A 231 -12.15 -9.50 12.43
CA GLY A 231 -12.49 -10.66 11.63
C GLY A 231 -11.83 -11.93 12.14
N THR A 232 -12.57 -13.02 12.11
CA THR A 232 -12.04 -14.37 12.31
C THR A 232 -11.18 -14.80 11.12
N LYS A 233 -10.37 -15.85 11.30
CA LYS A 233 -9.62 -16.49 10.21
C LYS A 233 -10.49 -16.81 8.99
N ALA A 234 -11.69 -17.35 9.22
CA ALA A 234 -12.61 -17.71 8.15
C ALA A 234 -13.09 -16.48 7.37
N GLN A 235 -13.42 -15.40 8.06
CA GLN A 235 -13.85 -14.14 7.43
C GLN A 235 -12.72 -13.46 6.64
N ILE A 236 -11.47 -13.55 7.12
CA ILE A 236 -10.31 -13.06 6.37
C ILE A 236 -10.14 -13.85 5.08
N ILE A 237 -10.19 -15.19 5.13
CA ILE A 237 -10.08 -16.05 3.95
C ILE A 237 -11.24 -15.77 2.97
N ASP A 238 -12.49 -15.72 3.45
CA ASP A 238 -13.66 -15.39 2.61
C ASP A 238 -13.52 -14.03 1.91
N ALA A 239 -12.86 -13.06 2.54
CA ALA A 239 -12.62 -11.76 1.93
C ALA A 239 -11.55 -11.79 0.81
N THR A 240 -10.79 -12.87 0.62
CA THR A 240 -9.71 -12.92 -0.39
C THR A 240 -10.21 -13.19 -1.80
N LEU A 241 -9.49 -12.68 -2.81
CA LEU A 241 -9.81 -12.88 -4.23
C LEU A 241 -10.00 -14.35 -4.67
N PRO A 242 -9.23 -15.34 -4.18
CA PRO A 242 -9.44 -16.74 -4.51
C PRO A 242 -10.81 -17.30 -4.11
N MET A 243 -11.50 -16.65 -3.17
CA MET A 243 -12.87 -17.02 -2.77
C MET A 243 -13.95 -16.39 -3.66
N SER A 244 -13.58 -15.55 -4.63
CA SER A 244 -14.51 -14.99 -5.60
C SER A 244 -14.90 -16.03 -6.66
N PRO A 245 -16.16 -16.06 -7.12
CA PRO A 245 -16.56 -16.83 -8.30
C PRO A 245 -15.75 -16.47 -9.55
N LEU A 246 -15.23 -15.23 -9.63
CA LEU A 246 -14.39 -14.77 -10.75
C LEU A 246 -13.07 -15.54 -10.85
N TRP A 247 -12.59 -16.13 -9.75
CA TRP A 247 -11.28 -16.81 -9.71
C TRP A 247 -11.17 -17.98 -10.69
N THR A 248 -12.28 -18.62 -11.04
CA THR A 248 -12.30 -19.72 -12.01
C THR A 248 -12.03 -19.25 -13.44
N TYR A 249 -12.42 -18.01 -13.78
CA TYR A 249 -12.22 -17.40 -15.09
C TYR A 249 -10.84 -16.73 -15.25
N ILE A 250 -10.11 -16.56 -14.15
CA ILE A 250 -8.80 -15.90 -14.16
C ILE A 250 -7.69 -16.93 -14.46
N LYS A 251 -6.97 -16.72 -15.56
CA LYS A 251 -5.79 -17.49 -15.96
C LYS A 251 -4.60 -17.15 -15.06
N LYS A 252 -3.96 -18.14 -14.45
CA LYS A 252 -2.81 -17.92 -13.55
C LYS A 252 -1.49 -18.06 -14.28
N ARG A 253 -0.57 -17.12 -14.06
CA ARG A 253 0.83 -17.17 -14.52
C ARG A 253 1.74 -17.01 -13.31
N LYS A 254 2.71 -17.90 -13.17
CA LYS A 254 3.62 -17.93 -12.01
C LYS A 254 4.97 -17.37 -12.40
N LEU A 255 5.51 -16.48 -11.59
CA LEU A 255 6.89 -16.01 -11.64
C LEU A 255 7.62 -16.56 -10.41
N THR A 256 8.73 -17.26 -10.60
CA THR A 256 9.46 -17.93 -9.52
C THR A 256 10.81 -17.29 -9.24
N ARG A 257 11.46 -16.74 -10.28
CA ARG A 257 12.82 -16.18 -10.15
C ARG A 257 12.84 -14.88 -9.34
N ASN A 258 13.47 -14.90 -8.16
CA ASN A 258 13.69 -13.70 -7.34
C ASN A 258 14.80 -12.82 -7.94
N MET A 259 14.44 -11.62 -8.39
CA MET A 259 15.36 -10.65 -8.98
C MET A 259 15.90 -9.65 -7.96
N ARG A 260 15.18 -9.41 -6.85
CA ARG A 260 15.55 -8.46 -5.78
C ARG A 260 16.72 -8.96 -4.94
N ALA A 261 16.66 -10.22 -4.55
CA ALA A 261 17.69 -10.89 -3.74
C ALA A 261 18.64 -11.73 -4.61
N SER A 262 18.82 -11.35 -5.88
CA SER A 262 19.60 -12.10 -6.86
C SER A 262 21.07 -12.25 -6.47
N SER A 263 21.62 -11.31 -5.69
CA SER A 263 22.98 -11.34 -5.17
C SER A 263 23.17 -12.31 -3.98
N ASP A 264 22.10 -12.80 -3.36
CA ASP A 264 22.15 -13.74 -2.23
C ASP A 264 21.12 -14.87 -2.42
N PRO A 265 21.45 -15.90 -3.23
CA PRO A 265 20.52 -16.97 -3.57
C PRO A 265 19.95 -17.72 -2.37
N TRP A 266 20.75 -17.91 -1.32
CA TRP A 266 20.29 -18.56 -0.10
C TRP A 266 19.29 -17.67 0.65
N PHE A 267 19.49 -16.35 0.69
CA PHE A 267 18.49 -15.44 1.27
C PHE A 267 17.20 -15.45 0.45
N ALA A 268 17.30 -15.47 -0.88
CA ALA A 268 16.13 -15.62 -1.75
C ALA A 268 15.35 -16.91 -1.45
N GLN A 269 16.04 -18.05 -1.27
CA GLN A 269 15.40 -19.32 -0.93
C GLN A 269 14.80 -19.31 0.47
N PHE A 270 15.51 -18.75 1.46
CA PHE A 270 15.00 -18.60 2.82
C PHE A 270 13.70 -17.77 2.85
N LEU A 271 13.66 -16.66 2.11
CA LEU A 271 12.44 -15.85 1.96
C LEU A 271 11.29 -16.66 1.37
N LEU A 272 11.55 -17.49 0.35
CA LEU A 272 10.53 -18.37 -0.23
C LEU A 272 10.04 -19.40 0.79
N ASN A 273 10.93 -20.04 1.55
CA ASN A 273 10.54 -21.02 2.57
C ASN A 273 9.67 -20.39 3.67
N VAL A 274 10.02 -19.18 4.13
CA VAL A 274 9.20 -18.41 5.08
C VAL A 274 7.87 -18.01 4.45
N GLY A 275 7.90 -17.63 3.17
CA GLY A 275 6.73 -17.25 2.37
C GLY A 275 5.82 -18.41 1.99
N ASP A 276 6.30 -19.65 1.94
CA ASP A 276 5.51 -20.86 1.67
C ASP A 276 5.14 -21.59 2.97
N GLY A 277 5.75 -21.20 4.10
CA GLY A 277 5.54 -21.82 5.40
C GLY A 277 6.21 -23.20 5.52
N THR A 278 7.23 -23.45 4.70
CA THR A 278 8.00 -24.70 4.65
C THR A 278 9.31 -24.63 5.43
N GLU A 279 9.70 -23.43 5.89
CA GLU A 279 10.88 -23.26 6.74
C GLU A 279 10.73 -24.08 8.03
N PRO A 280 11.76 -24.83 8.45
CA PRO A 280 11.69 -25.68 9.65
C PRO A 280 11.20 -24.90 10.87
N SER A 281 10.09 -25.36 11.44
CA SER A 281 9.46 -24.72 12.58
C SER A 281 9.79 -25.42 13.90
N ILE A 282 9.92 -24.64 14.96
CA ILE A 282 10.10 -25.08 16.33
C ILE A 282 8.76 -24.92 17.06
N GLY A 283 8.22 -26.01 17.59
CA GLY A 283 6.94 -25.99 18.31
C GLY A 283 5.72 -25.60 17.44
N ASN A 284 5.81 -25.81 16.12
CA ASN A 284 4.81 -25.50 15.07
C ASN A 284 4.56 -24.00 14.78
N ASP A 285 5.06 -23.09 15.61
CA ASP A 285 4.73 -21.67 15.53
C ASP A 285 5.95 -20.76 15.34
N PHE A 286 7.19 -21.27 15.48
CA PHE A 286 8.40 -20.44 15.45
C PHE A 286 9.37 -20.85 14.35
N ILE A 287 10.07 -19.91 13.74
CA ILE A 287 11.23 -20.19 12.88
C ILE A 287 12.51 -19.64 13.49
N ARG A 288 13.64 -20.26 13.15
CA ARG A 288 14.96 -19.78 13.53
C ARG A 288 15.47 -18.80 12.47
N VAL A 289 15.85 -17.61 12.89
CA VAL A 289 16.47 -16.61 12.01
C VAL A 289 17.98 -16.88 11.93
N PRO A 290 18.64 -16.63 10.80
CA PRO A 290 20.09 -16.69 10.71
C PRO A 290 20.77 -15.72 11.69
N ASN A 291 21.83 -16.18 12.35
CA ASN A 291 22.53 -15.37 13.35
C ASN A 291 23.11 -14.08 12.74
N GLU A 292 23.50 -14.07 11.47
CA GLU A 292 24.07 -12.90 10.80
C GLU A 292 23.05 -11.77 10.60
N MET A 293 21.76 -12.09 10.63
CA MET A 293 20.68 -11.13 10.51
C MET A 293 20.25 -10.57 11.86
N ILE A 294 20.70 -11.14 12.98
CA ILE A 294 20.19 -10.78 14.31
C ILE A 294 21.11 -9.77 15.00
N ILE A 295 20.48 -8.72 15.52
CA ILE A 295 21.09 -7.82 16.51
C ILE A 295 20.83 -8.41 17.88
N GLN A 296 21.90 -8.60 18.65
CA GLN A 296 21.78 -9.19 19.98
C GLN A 296 20.99 -8.28 20.91
N TYR A 297 19.94 -8.84 21.52
CA TYR A 297 19.17 -8.14 22.54
C TYR A 297 19.92 -8.17 23.89
N THR A 298 20.10 -7.00 24.48
CA THR A 298 20.57 -6.78 25.86
C THR A 298 19.46 -6.08 26.66
N ILE A 299 19.53 -4.76 26.75
CA ILE A 299 18.52 -3.86 27.31
C ILE A 299 17.79 -3.19 26.13
N GLU A 300 16.49 -2.90 26.28
CA GLU A 300 15.66 -2.39 25.19
C GLU A 300 16.26 -1.14 24.52
N GLU A 301 16.64 -0.15 25.32
CA GLU A 301 17.18 1.13 24.85
C GLU A 301 18.51 0.96 24.09
N GLU A 302 19.49 0.27 24.69
CA GLU A 302 20.77 -0.02 24.06
C GLU A 302 20.59 -0.80 22.76
N SER A 303 19.73 -1.83 22.77
CA SER A 303 19.53 -2.67 21.61
C SER A 303 18.86 -1.90 20.46
N VAL A 304 17.92 -1.00 20.78
CA VAL A 304 17.29 -0.10 19.80
C VAL A 304 18.31 0.89 19.23
N ASN A 305 19.21 1.43 20.05
CA ASN A 305 20.30 2.29 19.57
C ASN A 305 21.24 1.54 18.63
N VAL A 306 21.61 0.30 18.97
CA VAL A 306 22.42 -0.57 18.07
C VAL A 306 21.69 -0.84 16.76
N LEU A 307 20.37 -1.09 16.78
CA LEU A 307 19.56 -1.22 15.56
C LEU A 307 19.60 0.04 14.71
N ILE A 308 19.44 1.21 15.33
CA ILE A 308 19.47 2.50 14.63
C ILE A 308 20.83 2.72 14.00
N GLU A 309 21.92 2.55 14.73
CA GLU A 309 23.30 2.68 14.21
C GLU A 309 23.59 1.69 13.08
N THR A 310 23.10 0.46 13.18
CA THR A 310 23.31 -0.55 12.14
C THR A 310 22.58 -0.21 10.84
N VAL A 311 21.36 0.35 10.92
CA VAL A 311 20.55 0.70 9.74
C VAL A 311 20.94 2.08 9.19
N PHE A 312 21.25 3.03 10.07
CA PHE A 312 21.58 4.42 9.79
C PHE A 312 22.98 4.78 10.32
N PRO A 313 24.06 4.17 9.80
CA PRO A 313 25.42 4.47 10.24
C PRO A 313 25.80 5.91 9.88
N SER A 314 26.42 6.63 10.82
CA SER A 314 26.82 8.04 10.65
C SER A 314 25.66 8.94 10.22
N LEU A 315 24.50 8.81 10.87
CA LEU A 315 23.29 9.57 10.55
C LEU A 315 23.51 11.09 10.58
N ASN A 316 24.35 11.57 11.49
CA ASN A 316 24.65 13.00 11.62
C ASN A 316 25.35 13.57 10.38
N GLU A 317 26.26 12.79 9.80
CA GLU A 317 27.02 13.20 8.62
C GLU A 317 26.23 13.01 7.33
N ASN A 318 25.47 11.92 7.22
CA ASN A 318 24.80 11.54 5.97
C ASN A 318 23.32 11.95 5.89
N GLY A 319 22.72 12.41 6.99
CA GLY A 319 21.29 12.68 7.10
C GLY A 319 20.76 13.69 6.08
N HIS A 320 21.59 14.61 5.60
CA HIS A 320 21.23 15.61 4.60
C HIS A 320 21.04 15.02 3.18
N ARG A 321 21.57 13.83 2.91
CA ARG A 321 21.59 13.20 1.57
C ARG A 321 20.32 12.39 1.33
N THR A 322 19.56 12.72 0.26
CA THR A 322 18.31 12.02 -0.10
C THR A 322 18.54 10.53 -0.31
N ASN A 323 19.56 10.16 -1.10
CA ASN A 323 19.83 8.77 -1.45
C ASN A 323 20.15 7.91 -0.21
N TYR A 324 20.81 8.50 0.78
CA TYR A 324 21.12 7.82 2.04
C TYR A 324 19.84 7.51 2.82
N ILE A 325 18.98 8.51 3.02
CA ILE A 325 17.72 8.37 3.76
C ILE A 325 16.72 7.47 3.01
N ALA A 326 16.61 7.64 1.70
CA ALA A 326 15.68 6.88 0.85
C ALA A 326 15.97 5.37 0.85
N SER A 327 17.24 4.98 0.95
CA SER A 327 17.66 3.56 0.89
C SER A 327 17.56 2.83 2.23
N ARG A 328 17.06 3.48 3.30
CA ARG A 328 17.02 2.96 4.67
C ARG A 328 15.64 3.10 5.29
N ALA A 329 15.22 2.12 6.08
CA ALA A 329 14.07 2.23 6.97
C ALA A 329 14.09 1.15 8.07
N ILE A 330 13.44 1.43 9.19
CA ILE A 330 13.11 0.44 10.21
C ILE A 330 11.63 0.04 10.09
N LEU A 331 11.33 -1.25 10.16
CA LEU A 331 10.00 -1.80 10.06
C LEU A 331 9.55 -2.34 11.41
N SER A 332 8.30 -2.09 11.78
CA SER A 332 7.70 -2.71 12.96
C SER A 332 6.23 -3.08 12.73
N THR A 333 5.63 -3.82 13.66
CA THR A 333 4.30 -4.42 13.52
C THR A 333 3.16 -3.45 13.79
N LYS A 334 3.32 -2.53 14.74
CA LYS A 334 2.27 -1.59 15.19
C LYS A 334 2.71 -0.12 15.03
N ASN A 335 1.74 0.77 14.85
CA ASN A 335 1.99 2.22 14.73
C ASN A 335 2.66 2.78 16.00
N GLU A 336 2.28 2.29 17.19
CA GLU A 336 2.86 2.74 18.47
C GLU A 336 4.39 2.58 18.52
N TYR A 337 4.90 1.41 18.13
CA TYR A 337 6.36 1.16 18.11
C TYR A 337 7.06 2.01 17.04
N VAL A 338 6.41 2.23 15.90
CA VAL A 338 6.90 3.11 14.84
C VAL A 338 6.98 4.56 15.33
N ASP A 339 5.95 5.03 16.02
CA ASP A 339 5.88 6.39 16.54
C ASP A 339 6.94 6.60 17.63
N ARG A 340 7.14 5.63 18.55
CA ARG A 340 8.23 5.63 19.54
C ARG A 340 9.61 5.69 18.89
N LEU A 341 9.88 4.84 17.89
CA LEU A 341 11.17 4.83 17.17
C LEU A 341 11.42 6.15 16.44
N ASN A 342 10.41 6.68 15.74
CA ASN A 342 10.55 7.94 15.02
C ASN A 342 10.79 9.12 15.99
N GLN A 343 10.15 9.12 17.16
CA GLN A 343 10.34 10.13 18.19
C GLN A 343 11.78 10.09 18.75
N HIS A 344 12.27 8.90 19.08
CA HIS A 344 13.65 8.70 19.55
C HIS A 344 14.69 9.14 18.50
N MET A 345 14.43 8.83 17.22
CA MET A 345 15.35 9.20 16.14
C MET A 345 15.34 10.70 15.83
N ILE A 346 14.19 11.38 15.87
CA ILE A 346 14.16 12.83 15.58
C ILE A 346 14.82 13.66 16.69
N GLU A 347 14.80 13.19 17.93
CA GLU A 347 15.46 13.84 19.07
C GLU A 347 16.98 13.89 18.87
N SER A 348 17.59 12.77 18.46
CA SER A 348 19.03 12.66 18.17
C SER A 348 19.43 13.18 16.78
N TYR A 349 18.48 13.42 15.87
CA TYR A 349 18.76 13.90 14.53
C TYR A 349 19.34 15.34 14.54
N PRO A 350 20.34 15.65 13.70
CA PRO A 350 20.98 16.97 13.72
C PRO A 350 20.07 18.08 13.20
N GLY A 351 20.35 19.32 13.63
CA GLY A 351 19.66 20.52 13.16
C GLY A 351 18.55 21.01 14.09
N GLU A 352 18.05 22.20 13.79
CA GLU A 352 17.03 22.88 14.59
C GLU A 352 15.67 22.19 14.47
N GLU A 353 15.03 21.97 15.62
CA GLU A 353 13.67 21.42 15.72
C GLU A 353 12.64 22.49 15.42
N LEU A 354 11.70 22.17 14.53
CA LEU A 354 10.49 22.94 14.31
C LEU A 354 9.27 22.12 14.71
N ILE A 355 8.39 22.75 15.49
CA ILE A 355 7.18 22.11 16.03
C ILE A 355 5.94 22.73 15.38
N TYR A 356 5.11 21.87 14.76
CA TYR A 356 3.80 22.26 14.26
C TYR A 356 2.70 21.65 15.12
N HIS A 357 1.91 22.51 15.76
CA HIS A 357 0.70 22.11 16.47
C HIS A 357 -0.49 22.02 15.51
N SER A 358 -1.28 20.96 15.62
CA SER A 358 -2.53 20.83 14.88
C SER A 358 -3.62 21.74 15.46
N ILE A 359 -4.67 21.95 14.67
CA ILE A 359 -5.91 22.58 15.13
C ILE A 359 -6.97 21.48 15.07
N ASP A 360 -7.49 21.08 16.23
CA ASP A 360 -8.43 19.98 16.37
C ASP A 360 -9.81 20.52 16.74
N THR A 361 -10.84 19.98 16.09
CA THR A 361 -12.21 20.46 16.20
C THR A 361 -13.18 19.27 16.23
N ALA A 362 -14.24 19.38 17.02
CA ALA A 362 -15.43 18.53 16.96
C ALA A 362 -16.53 19.31 16.22
N GLU A 363 -16.81 18.95 14.96
CA GLU A 363 -17.70 19.76 14.10
C GLU A 363 -19.15 19.81 14.60
N ASP A 364 -19.59 18.74 15.27
CA ASP A 364 -20.98 18.60 15.73
C ASP A 364 -21.18 18.97 17.20
N ASP A 365 -20.17 19.56 17.85
CA ASP A 365 -20.22 19.93 19.27
C ASP A 365 -20.55 21.42 19.48
N ALA A 366 -21.80 21.78 19.18
CA ALA A 366 -22.29 23.17 19.31
C ALA A 366 -22.24 23.72 20.75
N ARG A 367 -22.11 22.84 21.76
CA ARG A 367 -22.08 23.21 23.19
C ARG A 367 -20.66 23.28 23.76
N GLY A 368 -19.63 22.90 22.99
CA GLY A 368 -18.25 22.86 23.46
C GLY A 368 -18.02 21.87 24.60
N ASN A 369 -18.72 20.73 24.59
CA ASN A 369 -18.58 19.68 25.59
C ASN A 369 -17.19 19.01 25.57
N TYR A 370 -16.44 19.13 24.47
CA TYR A 370 -15.11 18.54 24.32
C TYR A 370 -14.00 19.60 24.39
N PRO A 371 -13.22 19.66 25.49
CA PRO A 371 -12.10 20.59 25.63
C PRO A 371 -11.00 20.38 24.58
N SER A 372 -10.28 21.44 24.23
CA SER A 372 -9.16 21.39 23.28
C SER A 372 -8.07 20.40 23.71
N GLU A 373 -7.78 20.30 24.99
CA GLU A 373 -6.75 19.42 25.55
C GLU A 373 -7.13 17.95 25.32
N PHE A 374 -8.41 17.62 25.47
CA PHE A 374 -8.93 16.29 25.18
C PHE A 374 -8.81 15.99 23.69
N LEU A 375 -9.25 16.90 22.82
CA LEU A 375 -9.16 16.73 21.36
C LEU A 375 -7.72 16.56 20.88
N ASN A 376 -6.79 17.36 21.41
CA ASN A 376 -5.36 17.31 21.11
C ASN A 376 -4.71 15.99 21.55
N SER A 377 -5.25 15.35 22.60
CA SER A 377 -4.77 14.04 23.08
C SER A 377 -5.18 12.88 22.16
N LEU A 378 -6.17 13.09 21.27
CA LEU A 378 -6.66 12.04 20.39
C LEU A 378 -5.66 11.74 19.26
N GLY A 379 -5.36 10.47 19.06
CA GLY A 379 -4.47 9.97 18.01
C GLY A 379 -5.15 8.93 17.10
N PRO A 380 -6.26 9.25 16.41
CA PRO A 380 -6.94 8.27 15.57
C PRO A 380 -6.06 7.82 14.40
N ASN A 381 -6.25 6.57 14.00
CA ASN A 381 -5.46 5.97 12.92
C ASN A 381 -5.64 6.74 11.60
N GLY A 382 -4.53 6.92 10.88
CA GLY A 382 -4.54 7.58 9.57
C GLY A 382 -4.51 9.11 9.62
N LEU A 383 -4.41 9.73 10.80
CA LEU A 383 -4.15 11.15 10.97
C LEU A 383 -2.69 11.44 11.38
N PRO A 384 -2.16 12.62 11.03
CA PRO A 384 -0.89 13.10 11.58
C PRO A 384 -1.02 13.37 13.10
N PRO A 385 0.10 13.35 13.84
CA PRO A 385 0.10 13.67 15.27
C PRO A 385 -0.31 15.13 15.51
N HIS A 386 -0.82 15.42 16.71
CA HIS A 386 -1.11 16.79 17.14
C HIS A 386 0.17 17.64 17.13
N ILE A 387 1.22 17.12 17.78
CA ILE A 387 2.56 17.71 17.80
C ILE A 387 3.39 17.03 16.71
N LEU A 388 3.69 17.78 15.64
CA LEU A 388 4.54 17.31 14.55
C LEU A 388 5.91 18.00 14.66
N LYS A 389 6.90 17.25 15.19
CA LYS A 389 8.30 17.68 15.29
C LYS A 389 9.06 17.30 14.02
N LEU A 390 9.69 18.28 13.38
CA LEU A 390 10.46 18.09 12.15
C LEU A 390 11.81 18.79 12.24
N LYS A 391 12.80 18.25 11.54
CA LYS A 391 14.14 18.83 11.37
C LYS A 391 14.52 18.81 9.90
N ARG A 392 15.36 19.73 9.46
CA ARG A 392 15.75 19.83 8.04
C ARG A 392 16.47 18.54 7.63
N GLY A 393 16.05 17.91 6.54
CA GLY A 393 16.60 16.64 6.05
C GLY A 393 15.89 15.39 6.57
N CYS A 394 14.97 15.50 7.54
CA CYS A 394 14.28 14.32 8.06
C CYS A 394 13.35 13.68 7.00
N PRO A 395 13.26 12.34 6.95
CA PRO A 395 12.26 11.65 6.15
C PRO A 395 10.86 11.79 6.74
N VAL A 396 9.90 12.05 5.88
CA VAL A 396 8.47 11.97 6.19
C VAL A 396 7.75 11.10 5.16
N ILE A 397 6.56 10.62 5.52
CA ILE A 397 5.67 9.86 4.64
C ILE A 397 4.34 10.58 4.51
N LEU A 398 3.85 10.68 3.29
CA LEU A 398 2.56 11.30 2.99
C LEU A 398 1.41 10.35 3.41
N LEU A 399 0.37 10.91 4.02
CA LEU A 399 -0.78 10.17 4.60
C LEU A 399 -2.06 10.27 3.75
N ARG A 400 -2.04 11.09 2.70
CA ARG A 400 -3.18 11.34 1.80
C ARG A 400 -2.71 11.35 0.35
N ASN A 401 -3.65 11.08 -0.54
CA ASN A 401 -3.46 11.32 -1.96
C ASN A 401 -3.71 12.81 -2.19
N LEU A 402 -2.66 13.55 -2.52
CA LEU A 402 -2.75 14.97 -2.86
C LEU A 402 -2.73 15.13 -4.38
N ASP A 403 -1.75 14.51 -5.02
CA ASP A 403 -1.59 14.53 -6.47
C ASP A 403 -0.93 13.21 -6.92
N PRO A 404 -1.72 12.13 -7.05
CA PRO A 404 -1.19 10.83 -7.44
C PRO A 404 -0.49 10.82 -8.81
N ALA A 405 -0.95 11.67 -9.74
CA ALA A 405 -0.37 11.75 -11.08
C ALA A 405 1.09 12.20 -11.04
N ASN A 406 1.42 13.10 -10.12
CA ASN A 406 2.78 13.60 -9.90
C ASN A 406 3.53 12.89 -8.75
N GLY A 407 3.05 11.72 -8.30
CA GLY A 407 3.71 10.91 -7.28
C GLY A 407 3.43 11.31 -5.84
N LEU A 408 2.48 12.21 -5.56
CA LEU A 408 2.07 12.59 -4.20
C LEU A 408 0.86 11.76 -3.74
N CYS A 409 1.10 10.47 -3.54
CA CYS A 409 0.11 9.53 -3.01
C CYS A 409 0.41 9.13 -1.54
N ASN A 410 -0.58 8.58 -0.86
CA ASN A 410 -0.41 8.00 0.47
C ASN A 410 0.66 6.89 0.45
N GLY A 411 1.68 7.04 1.28
CA GLY A 411 2.84 6.15 1.33
C GLY A 411 4.09 6.71 0.64
N THR A 412 3.99 7.83 -0.07
CA THR A 412 5.15 8.48 -0.69
C THR A 412 6.11 8.97 0.38
N ARG A 413 7.37 8.54 0.29
CA ARG A 413 8.46 9.00 1.16
C ARG A 413 9.05 10.29 0.60
N LEU A 414 9.22 11.26 1.48
CA LEU A 414 9.69 12.59 1.16
C LEU A 414 10.82 12.97 2.12
N VAL A 415 11.73 13.82 1.68
CA VAL A 415 12.77 14.42 2.53
C VAL A 415 12.44 15.89 2.72
N CYS A 416 12.32 16.35 3.96
CA CYS A 416 12.04 17.75 4.26
C CYS A 416 13.25 18.63 3.93
N ARG A 417 13.02 19.73 3.21
CA ARG A 417 14.08 20.61 2.71
C ARG A 417 14.05 21.98 3.33
N ASN A 418 12.85 22.52 3.51
CA ASN A 418 12.62 23.77 4.22
C ASN A 418 11.22 23.80 4.83
N PHE A 419 11.02 24.71 5.76
CA PHE A 419 9.80 24.83 6.54
C PHE A 419 9.29 26.26 6.52
N GLN A 420 8.00 26.42 6.25
CA GLN A 420 7.28 27.69 6.40
C GLN A 420 6.04 27.48 7.27
N LYS A 421 5.38 28.57 7.66
CA LYS A 421 4.22 28.53 8.57
C LYS A 421 3.11 27.59 8.12
N ASN A 422 2.80 27.57 6.82
CA ASN A 422 1.68 26.83 6.25
C ASN A 422 2.06 25.85 5.13
N VAL A 423 3.36 25.75 4.81
CA VAL A 423 3.88 24.92 3.71
C VAL A 423 5.16 24.24 4.15
N ILE A 424 5.29 22.94 3.86
CA ILE A 424 6.55 22.20 3.94
C ILE A 424 7.10 22.05 2.53
N ASP A 425 8.33 22.47 2.32
CA ASP A 425 9.08 22.22 1.10
C ASP A 425 9.80 20.87 1.25
N ALA A 426 9.49 19.93 0.37
CA ALA A 426 10.03 18.58 0.42
C ALA A 426 10.47 18.09 -0.95
N GLU A 427 11.22 17.00 -0.95
CA GLU A 427 11.69 16.31 -2.15
C GLU A 427 11.22 14.87 -2.13
N ILE A 428 10.73 14.37 -3.27
CA ILE A 428 10.33 12.96 -3.39
C ILE A 428 11.56 12.07 -3.30
N ALA A 429 11.56 11.13 -2.35
CA ALA A 429 12.73 10.32 -2.03
C ALA A 429 12.86 9.06 -2.90
N THR A 430 11.74 8.52 -3.39
CA THR A 430 11.67 7.19 -4.02
C THR A 430 10.62 7.14 -5.14
N GLY A 431 10.81 6.27 -6.13
CA GLY A 431 9.85 6.01 -7.21
C GLY A 431 10.16 6.80 -8.49
N GLY A 432 9.24 6.77 -9.46
CA GLY A 432 9.43 7.41 -10.77
C GLY A 432 9.57 8.94 -10.74
N HIS A 433 9.17 9.57 -9.64
CA HIS A 433 9.24 11.02 -9.44
C HIS A 433 10.34 11.45 -8.46
N ALA A 434 11.30 10.56 -8.15
CA ALA A 434 12.38 10.85 -7.21
C ALA A 434 13.19 12.10 -7.63
N GLY A 435 13.55 12.93 -6.66
CA GLY A 435 14.25 14.20 -6.86
C GLY A 435 13.36 15.40 -7.17
N LYS A 436 12.06 15.21 -7.46
CA LYS A 436 11.13 16.31 -7.69
C LYS A 436 10.87 17.08 -6.39
N ARG A 437 11.01 18.42 -6.44
CA ARG A 437 10.64 19.32 -5.33
C ARG A 437 9.15 19.60 -5.34
N ILE A 438 8.55 19.54 -4.16
CA ILE A 438 7.10 19.64 -3.95
C ILE A 438 6.79 20.45 -2.69
N PHE A 439 5.60 21.04 -2.65
CA PHE A 439 5.12 21.81 -1.51
C PHE A 439 3.91 21.14 -0.88
N ILE A 440 3.95 20.90 0.42
CA ILE A 440 2.88 20.22 1.16
C ILE A 440 2.15 21.26 2.02
N PRO A 441 0.87 21.54 1.75
CA PRO A 441 0.09 22.46 2.57
C PRO A 441 -0.48 21.78 3.82
N ARG A 442 -0.88 22.59 4.80
CA ARG A 442 -1.74 22.14 5.90
C ARG A 442 -3.17 21.96 5.39
N ILE A 443 -3.76 20.79 5.62
CA ILE A 443 -5.13 20.49 5.19
C ILE A 443 -5.97 19.98 6.36
N PRO A 444 -7.29 20.21 6.35
CA PRO A 444 -8.20 19.53 7.27
C PRO A 444 -8.28 18.03 6.93
N LEU A 445 -8.27 17.20 7.97
CA LEU A 445 -8.28 15.75 7.86
C LEU A 445 -9.28 15.18 8.86
N SER A 446 -10.11 14.26 8.41
CA SER A 446 -11.01 13.48 9.26
C SER A 446 -10.53 12.03 9.33
N PRO A 447 -10.81 11.32 10.45
CA PRO A 447 -10.56 9.90 10.54
C PRO A 447 -11.42 9.16 9.51
N PRO A 448 -10.96 7.99 9.02
CA PRO A 448 -11.68 7.24 7.98
C PRO A 448 -12.97 6.56 8.47
N ASP A 449 -13.16 6.44 9.79
CA ASP A 449 -14.38 5.89 10.37
C ASP A 449 -15.03 6.94 11.26
N ASP A 450 -16.24 7.35 10.88
CA ASP A 450 -17.01 8.34 11.62
C ASP A 450 -17.49 7.78 12.98
N ASP A 451 -17.58 6.46 13.14
CA ASP A 451 -18.06 5.80 14.36
C ASP A 451 -17.00 5.67 15.47
N LEU A 452 -15.78 6.18 15.26
CA LEU A 452 -14.72 6.05 16.27
C LEU A 452 -14.99 6.90 17.52
N PHE A 453 -15.68 8.01 17.33
CA PHE A 453 -15.99 9.00 18.36
C PHE A 453 -17.48 9.35 18.29
N PRO A 454 -18.10 9.79 19.40
CA PRO A 454 -19.49 10.25 19.40
C PRO A 454 -19.69 11.62 18.70
N PHE A 455 -18.68 12.12 17.98
CA PHE A 455 -18.65 13.41 17.29
C PHE A 455 -17.77 13.33 16.04
N ARG A 456 -17.99 14.22 15.07
CA ARG A 456 -17.11 14.37 13.89
C ARG A 456 -15.81 15.08 14.24
N PHE A 457 -14.75 14.29 14.41
CA PHE A 457 -13.40 14.80 14.67
C PHE A 457 -12.73 15.29 13.38
N LYS A 458 -12.17 16.51 13.42
CA LYS A 458 -11.39 17.08 12.32
C LYS A 458 -10.11 17.72 12.83
N ARG A 459 -8.99 17.36 12.20
CA ARG A 459 -7.64 17.85 12.51
C ARG A 459 -7.06 18.59 11.31
N LYS A 460 -6.72 19.88 11.46
CA LYS A 460 -5.98 20.66 10.45
C LYS A 460 -4.48 20.59 10.72
N GLN A 461 -3.77 19.85 9.88
CA GLN A 461 -2.33 19.61 10.01
C GLN A 461 -1.71 19.26 8.65
N PHE A 462 -0.39 19.28 8.54
CA PHE A 462 0.28 18.71 7.37
C PHE A 462 -0.03 17.20 7.29
N PRO A 463 -0.40 16.66 6.11
CA PRO A 463 -0.76 15.26 5.93
C PRO A 463 0.48 14.35 5.88
N VAL A 464 1.43 14.55 6.80
CA VAL A 464 2.70 13.81 6.85
C VAL A 464 2.96 13.26 8.26
N ARG A 465 3.84 12.26 8.33
CA ARG A 465 4.41 11.74 9.58
C ARG A 465 5.89 11.43 9.37
N LEU A 466 6.71 11.49 10.41
CA LEU A 466 8.10 11.02 10.38
C LEU A 466 8.18 9.58 9.84
N CYS A 467 9.25 9.29 9.11
CA CYS A 467 9.40 8.03 8.37
C CYS A 467 10.85 7.50 8.36
N PHE A 468 11.53 7.55 9.49
CA PHE A 468 12.70 6.70 9.72
C PHE A 468 12.27 5.25 9.92
N ALA A 469 11.18 5.07 10.67
CA ALA A 469 10.46 3.83 10.84
C ALA A 469 9.07 3.89 10.19
N MET A 470 8.57 2.73 9.75
CA MET A 470 7.19 2.57 9.28
C MET A 470 6.65 1.17 9.61
N THR A 471 5.34 0.97 9.50
CA THR A 471 4.77 -0.35 9.73
C THR A 471 5.09 -1.29 8.57
N ILE A 472 5.23 -2.59 8.86
CA ILE A 472 5.45 -3.63 7.85
C ILE A 472 4.39 -3.56 6.74
N ASN A 473 3.13 -3.34 7.10
CA ASN A 473 2.02 -3.22 6.17
C ASN A 473 2.17 -2.04 5.20
N LYS A 474 2.75 -0.90 5.66
CA LYS A 474 3.03 0.25 4.79
C LYS A 474 4.23 0.04 3.88
N ALA A 475 5.19 -0.80 4.28
CA ALA A 475 6.37 -1.12 3.49
C ALA A 475 6.09 -2.13 2.36
N GLN A 476 4.91 -2.76 2.34
CA GLN A 476 4.51 -3.67 1.26
C GLN A 476 4.60 -2.99 -0.11
N GLY A 477 4.98 -3.74 -1.14
CA GLY A 477 5.35 -3.21 -2.47
C GLY A 477 6.71 -2.48 -2.57
N GLN A 478 7.32 -2.04 -1.48
CA GLN A 478 8.60 -1.28 -1.53
C GLN A 478 9.84 -2.19 -1.53
N THR A 479 10.95 -1.69 -2.08
CA THR A 479 12.30 -2.27 -1.94
C THR A 479 13.13 -1.35 -1.05
N ILE A 480 13.71 -1.87 0.03
CA ILE A 480 14.46 -1.09 1.01
C ILE A 480 15.85 -1.72 1.14
N PRO A 481 16.88 -1.14 0.50
CA PRO A 481 18.23 -1.74 0.46
C PRO A 481 18.81 -2.08 1.83
N ASN A 482 18.62 -1.20 2.82
CA ASN A 482 19.07 -1.39 4.19
C ASN A 482 17.86 -1.35 5.12
N VAL A 483 17.44 -2.51 5.61
CA VAL A 483 16.20 -2.65 6.37
C VAL A 483 16.50 -3.17 7.78
N GLY A 484 16.01 -2.44 8.77
CA GLY A 484 15.89 -2.93 10.14
C GLY A 484 14.48 -3.46 10.37
N VAL A 485 14.33 -4.55 11.11
CA VAL A 485 13.03 -5.05 11.55
C VAL A 485 13.03 -5.12 13.06
N TYR A 486 12.23 -4.27 13.70
CA TYR A 486 12.07 -4.23 15.14
C TYR A 486 10.79 -4.94 15.57
N LEU A 487 10.95 -6.04 16.31
CA LEU A 487 9.88 -6.89 16.79
C LEU A 487 9.91 -6.94 18.33
N PRO A 488 9.33 -5.93 19.00
CA PRO A 488 9.14 -5.95 20.45
C PRO A 488 8.11 -6.99 20.89
N GLU A 489 7.21 -7.34 19.98
CA GLU A 489 6.24 -8.43 20.11
C GLU A 489 6.28 -9.29 18.85
N PRO A 490 5.85 -10.55 18.93
CA PRO A 490 5.72 -11.38 17.75
C PRO A 490 4.74 -10.81 16.72
N VAL A 491 4.94 -11.18 15.44
CA VAL A 491 4.01 -10.81 14.37
C VAL A 491 2.62 -11.40 14.63
N PHE A 492 1.59 -10.65 14.27
CA PHE A 492 0.20 -10.99 14.60
C PHE A 492 -0.67 -11.28 13.37
N SER A 493 -0.13 -11.12 12.18
CA SER A 493 -0.88 -11.25 10.92
C SER A 493 -0.19 -12.17 9.93
N HIS A 494 -0.99 -12.76 9.03
CA HIS A 494 -0.48 -13.58 7.94
C HIS A 494 0.54 -12.82 7.10
N GLY A 495 1.61 -13.50 6.70
CA GLY A 495 2.58 -12.95 5.75
C GLY A 495 3.36 -11.74 6.25
N GLN A 496 3.09 -11.24 7.46
CA GLN A 496 3.69 -10.02 7.98
C GLN A 496 5.20 -10.18 8.14
N LEU A 497 5.66 -11.32 8.66
CA LEU A 497 7.10 -11.58 8.74
C LEU A 497 7.75 -11.68 7.36
N TYR A 498 7.13 -12.41 6.44
CA TYR A 498 7.60 -12.53 5.06
C TYR A 498 7.66 -11.17 4.34
N VAL A 499 6.65 -10.30 4.53
CA VAL A 499 6.67 -8.93 3.98
C VAL A 499 7.85 -8.16 4.54
N ALA A 500 8.08 -8.19 5.86
CA ALA A 500 9.18 -7.48 6.50
C ALA A 500 10.54 -7.89 5.95
N LEU A 501 10.81 -9.20 5.91
CA LEU A 501 12.07 -9.76 5.44
C LEU A 501 12.29 -9.53 3.94
N SER A 502 11.24 -9.70 3.13
CA SER A 502 11.32 -9.57 1.67
C SER A 502 11.56 -8.13 1.18
N ARG A 503 11.53 -7.12 2.07
CA ARG A 503 11.87 -5.73 1.68
C ARG A 503 13.37 -5.56 1.43
N GLY A 504 14.19 -6.35 2.11
CA GLY A 504 15.64 -6.34 1.99
C GLY A 504 16.14 -6.95 0.69
N VAL A 505 17.41 -6.71 0.36
CA VAL A 505 18.08 -7.22 -0.85
C VAL A 505 19.08 -8.34 -0.55
N SER A 506 19.50 -8.51 0.70
CA SER A 506 20.44 -9.56 1.13
C SER A 506 20.34 -9.82 2.63
N ARG A 507 20.94 -10.91 3.12
CA ARG A 507 21.05 -11.18 4.56
C ARG A 507 21.92 -10.14 5.29
N GLN A 508 22.89 -9.55 4.60
CA GLN A 508 23.84 -8.61 5.19
C GLN A 508 23.14 -7.30 5.59
N ASN A 509 22.21 -6.83 4.75
CA ASN A 509 21.53 -5.54 4.91
C ASN A 509 20.12 -5.66 5.49
N THR A 510 19.71 -6.88 5.89
CA THR A 510 18.43 -7.16 6.55
C THR A 510 18.70 -7.52 8.00
N LYS A 511 18.48 -6.58 8.92
CA LYS A 511 18.78 -6.75 10.34
C LYS A 511 17.53 -6.82 11.20
N LEU A 512 17.54 -7.68 12.20
CA LEU A 512 16.40 -7.95 13.07
C LEU A 512 16.78 -7.72 14.52
N LEU A 513 15.95 -6.94 15.20
CA LEU A 513 15.98 -6.81 16.66
C LEU A 513 14.70 -7.41 17.23
N ILE A 514 14.85 -8.48 18.01
CA ILE A 514 13.73 -9.27 18.53
C ILE A 514 13.80 -9.20 20.06
N LYS A 515 12.72 -8.76 20.71
CA LYS A 515 12.63 -8.78 22.16
C LYS A 515 12.34 -10.21 22.64
N PRO A 516 13.16 -10.80 23.54
CA PRO A 516 12.87 -12.09 24.15
C PRO A 516 11.55 -12.04 24.92
N ALA A 517 10.77 -13.12 24.88
CA ALA A 517 9.51 -13.20 25.62
C ALA A 517 9.78 -13.27 27.14
N THR A 518 9.33 -12.28 27.91
CA THR A 518 9.61 -12.15 29.35
C THR A 518 8.42 -12.48 30.30
N GLY A 519 7.34 -13.14 29.82
CA GLY A 519 6.13 -13.37 30.64
C GLY A 519 5.91 -14.80 31.16
N LYS A 520 5.73 -14.98 32.48
CA LYS A 520 5.38 -16.28 33.15
C LYS A 520 4.16 -17.00 32.52
N LYS A 521 3.17 -16.27 31.99
CA LYS A 521 1.97 -16.86 31.33
C LYS A 521 2.29 -17.42 29.93
N THR A 522 3.18 -16.78 29.17
CA THR A 522 3.68 -17.27 27.88
C THR A 522 4.63 -18.46 28.08
N ILE A 523 5.44 -18.41 29.14
CA ILE A 523 6.35 -19.48 29.53
C ILE A 523 5.60 -20.76 29.90
N ASN A 524 4.42 -20.71 30.54
CA ASN A 524 3.68 -21.93 30.90
C ASN A 524 2.95 -22.57 29.70
N ALA A 525 2.38 -21.75 28.79
CA ALA A 525 1.78 -22.24 27.54
C ALA A 525 2.85 -22.79 26.56
N GLN A 526 4.05 -22.18 26.55
CA GLN A 526 5.20 -22.68 25.79
C GLN A 526 5.84 -23.91 26.46
N LYS A 527 5.98 -23.94 27.79
CA LYS A 527 6.50 -25.11 28.52
C LYS A 527 5.65 -26.36 28.28
N GLN A 528 4.32 -26.28 28.39
CA GLN A 528 3.45 -27.46 28.19
C GLN A 528 3.52 -28.04 26.77
N LYS A 529 3.83 -27.24 25.74
CA LYS A 529 4.05 -27.74 24.37
C LYS A 529 5.50 -28.14 24.06
N LEU A 530 6.50 -27.63 24.78
CA LEU A 530 7.93 -27.86 24.53
C LEU A 530 8.64 -28.85 25.47
N TYR A 531 7.94 -29.53 26.38
CA TYR A 531 8.55 -30.53 27.28
C TYR A 531 9.21 -31.75 26.57
N LYS A 532 9.22 -31.79 25.23
CA LYS A 532 9.85 -32.84 24.41
C LYS A 532 11.18 -32.47 23.73
N TYR A 533 11.65 -31.22 23.82
CA TYR A 533 12.88 -30.79 23.13
C TYR A 533 13.84 -30.05 24.06
N ASN A 534 15.13 -30.37 23.92
CA ASN A 534 16.23 -30.05 24.83
C ASN A 534 16.22 -28.62 25.40
N LYS A 535 16.32 -28.53 26.73
CA LYS A 535 16.30 -27.29 27.53
C LYS A 535 17.40 -26.27 27.21
N THR A 536 18.39 -26.62 26.40
CA THR A 536 19.60 -25.80 26.21
C THR A 536 19.51 -24.79 25.06
N GLU A 537 18.63 -25.00 24.06
CA GLU A 537 18.53 -24.09 22.89
C GLU A 537 17.53 -22.94 23.06
N LEU A 538 16.65 -22.98 24.07
CA LEU A 538 15.60 -21.98 24.25
C LEU A 538 16.09 -20.62 24.77
N PHE A 539 17.30 -20.58 25.36
CA PHE A 539 17.88 -19.34 25.90
C PHE A 539 18.60 -18.49 24.85
N THR A 540 18.75 -19.00 23.63
CA THR A 540 19.33 -18.30 22.48
C THR A 540 18.26 -17.61 21.63
N LYS A 541 18.01 -16.34 21.97
CA LYS A 541 17.84 -15.10 21.17
C LYS A 541 17.40 -15.12 19.67
N THR A 542 16.87 -16.20 19.10
CA THR A 542 16.88 -16.40 17.63
C THR A 542 15.53 -16.78 17.00
N LEU A 543 14.43 -16.84 17.79
CA LEU A 543 13.14 -17.36 17.33
C LEU A 543 12.12 -16.27 16.99
N LEU A 544 11.43 -16.45 15.87
CA LEU A 544 10.31 -15.61 15.44
C LEU A 544 9.02 -16.41 15.32
N VAL A 545 7.90 -15.86 15.80
CA VAL A 545 6.58 -16.46 15.53
C VAL A 545 6.26 -16.32 14.04
N VAL A 546 5.74 -17.37 13.44
CA VAL A 546 5.17 -17.40 12.09
C VAL A 546 3.68 -17.66 12.21
N PHE A 547 2.87 -16.71 11.76
CA PHE A 547 1.44 -16.91 11.68
C PHE A 547 1.07 -17.57 10.36
N ASN A 548 0.99 -18.90 10.38
CA ASN A 548 0.93 -19.71 9.16
C ASN A 548 -0.52 -19.92 8.68
N TYR A 549 -0.97 -19.06 7.76
CA TYR A 549 -2.19 -19.26 6.97
C TYR A 549 -1.89 -19.79 5.55
N GLN A 550 -0.61 -20.00 5.20
CA GLN A 550 -0.16 -20.32 3.83
C GLN A 550 -0.84 -21.58 3.30
N LEU A 551 -0.91 -22.64 4.11
CA LEU A 551 -1.47 -23.93 3.70
C LEU A 551 -2.95 -23.85 3.28
N SER A 552 -3.74 -22.95 3.87
CA SER A 552 -5.17 -22.83 3.54
C SER A 552 -5.37 -22.12 2.20
N ILE A 553 -4.71 -20.97 2.02
CA ILE A 553 -4.89 -20.11 0.84
C ILE A 553 -4.14 -20.67 -0.37
N TYR A 554 -2.93 -21.22 -0.17
CA TYR A 554 -2.19 -21.88 -1.24
C TYR A 554 -2.94 -23.10 -1.79
N LYS A 555 -3.53 -23.95 -0.93
CA LYS A 555 -4.39 -25.07 -1.38
C LYS A 555 -5.61 -24.59 -2.17
N ILE A 556 -6.22 -23.48 -1.77
CA ILE A 556 -7.31 -22.84 -2.52
C ILE A 556 -6.82 -22.28 -3.86
N CYS A 557 -5.64 -21.66 -3.90
CA CYS A 557 -5.05 -21.10 -5.12
C CYS A 557 -4.66 -22.17 -6.15
N GLN A 558 -4.29 -23.38 -5.70
CA GLN A 558 -3.84 -24.48 -6.56
C GLN A 558 -4.96 -25.43 -7.01
N ASN A 559 -6.10 -25.50 -6.30
CA ASN A 559 -7.20 -26.41 -6.61
C ASN A 559 -8.55 -25.69 -6.64
N ASN A 560 -9.09 -25.46 -7.85
CA ASN A 560 -10.45 -24.92 -8.03
C ASN A 560 -11.53 -25.82 -7.36
N ASN A 561 -11.31 -27.14 -7.28
CA ASN A 561 -12.23 -28.09 -6.63
C ASN A 561 -12.19 -28.05 -5.09
N PHE A 562 -11.18 -27.43 -4.49
CA PHE A 562 -11.05 -27.34 -3.03
C PHE A 562 -11.99 -26.30 -2.43
N ILE A 563 -12.42 -25.30 -3.22
CA ILE A 563 -13.30 -24.20 -2.80
C ILE A 563 -14.62 -24.77 -2.25
N TYR A 564 -15.27 -25.68 -2.98
CA TYR A 564 -16.55 -26.30 -2.58
C TYR A 564 -16.46 -27.19 -1.34
N SER A 565 -15.36 -27.97 -1.21
CA SER A 565 -15.14 -28.86 -0.05
C SER A 565 -14.78 -28.08 1.22
N PHE A 566 -14.02 -26.99 1.07
CA PHE A 566 -13.60 -26.15 2.20
C PHE A 566 -14.76 -25.32 2.76
N THR A 567 -15.64 -24.78 1.90
CA THR A 567 -16.86 -24.07 2.35
C THR A 567 -17.83 -24.99 3.08
N LEU A 568 -18.03 -26.23 2.63
CA LEU A 568 -18.89 -27.21 3.31
C LEU A 568 -18.34 -27.59 4.70
N ASN A 569 -17.03 -27.83 4.80
CA ASN A 569 -16.39 -28.23 6.05
C ASN A 569 -16.36 -27.08 7.08
N LEU A 570 -16.19 -25.82 6.64
CA LEU A 570 -16.28 -24.66 7.52
C LEU A 570 -17.71 -24.35 7.97
N TRP A 571 -18.70 -24.55 7.09
CA TRP A 571 -20.12 -24.39 7.43
C TRP A 571 -20.53 -25.39 8.52
N ASN A 572 -20.14 -26.67 8.36
CA ASN A 572 -20.37 -27.72 9.36
C ASN A 572 -19.66 -27.47 10.70
N HIS A 573 -18.45 -26.88 10.70
CA HIS A 573 -17.77 -26.51 11.94
C HIS A 573 -18.33 -25.26 12.63
N SER A 574 -18.97 -24.35 11.89
CA SER A 574 -19.62 -23.16 12.48
C SER A 574 -20.93 -23.51 13.19
N HIS A 575 -21.69 -24.50 12.68
CA HIS A 575 -22.94 -24.94 13.30
C HIS A 575 -22.72 -25.91 14.48
N ASN A 576 -21.65 -26.69 14.49
CA ASN A 576 -21.33 -27.58 15.62
C ASN A 576 -20.84 -26.87 16.90
N LYS A 577 -20.59 -25.54 16.86
CA LYS A 577 -20.25 -24.77 18.07
C LYS A 577 -21.46 -24.16 18.79
N ASN A 578 -22.65 -24.19 18.19
CA ASN A 578 -23.88 -23.70 18.82
C ASN A 578 -24.76 -24.80 19.42
N ALA A 579 -24.34 -26.07 19.39
CA ALA A 579 -25.14 -27.22 19.82
C ALA A 579 -24.74 -27.82 21.19
N ILE A 580 -23.98 -27.10 22.02
CA ILE A 580 -23.67 -27.54 23.39
C ILE A 580 -24.06 -26.43 24.37
N GLY A 581 -25.26 -26.53 24.92
CA GLY A 581 -25.69 -25.67 26.02
C GLY A 581 -27.20 -25.59 26.20
N LYS A 582 -27.80 -26.63 26.82
CA LYS A 582 -28.87 -26.54 27.83
C LYS A 582 -29.38 -27.95 28.17
N VAL A 583 -28.77 -28.56 29.19
CA VAL A 583 -29.47 -29.54 30.03
C VAL A 583 -29.65 -28.84 31.38
N SER A 584 -30.90 -28.54 31.71
CA SER A 584 -31.34 -28.00 33.00
C SER A 584 -31.66 -29.18 33.93
N PRO A 585 -31.27 -29.15 35.22
CA PRO A 585 -31.71 -30.16 36.17
C PRO A 585 -33.10 -29.80 36.71
N ARG A 586 -34.05 -30.72 36.59
CA ARG A 586 -35.24 -30.76 37.45
C ARG A 586 -35.53 -32.21 37.85
N SER A 587 -35.82 -32.32 39.15
CA SER A 587 -36.19 -33.47 40.00
C SER A 587 -35.17 -34.59 40.11
#